data_AF-A0A1F7PBC4-F1
#
_entry.id   AF-A0A1F7PBC4-F1
#
_cell.length_a   1.000
_cell.length_b   1.000
_cell.length_c   1.000
_cell.angle_alpha   90.00
_cell.angle_beta   90.00
_cell.angle_gamma   90.00
#
_symmetry.space_group_name_H-M   'P 1'
#
loop_
_entity.id
_entity.type
_entity.pdbx_description
1 polymer ?
#
loop_
_entity_poly.entity_id
_entity_poly.type
_entity_poly.pdbx_seq_one_letter_code
_entity_poly.pdbx_strand_id
1 'polypeptide(L)'
;MRFEAAEATARQTFRDFFPNVVASGTYGAQRPDMNEIYSFGVQLNWSIFDGGNKIAKYRESLAARDAAQARIRDAELSIWQQVEQAHVSLIEAEERIGAAGKAVESAQENFRLGQGRFDAGVGTIIELTDAQLALTRAQSVEAQALTDYRIAIARLERALGRR
;
A
#
# COMPACT_ATOMS: atom_id res chain seq x y z
N MET A 1 -15.10 -7.01 0.19
CA MET A 1 -15.03 -8.18 -0.72
C MET A 1 -14.36 -9.42 -0.11
N ARG A 2 -13.06 -9.45 0.24
CA ARG A 2 -12.42 -10.69 0.75
C ARG A 2 -12.85 -11.14 2.14
N PHE A 3 -13.05 -10.21 3.09
CA PHE A 3 -13.55 -10.52 4.43
C PHE A 3 -15.03 -10.97 4.40
N GLU A 4 -15.87 -10.26 3.66
CA GLU A 4 -17.29 -10.63 3.48
C GLU A 4 -17.45 -12.02 2.84
N ALA A 5 -16.59 -12.37 1.88
CA ALA A 5 -16.58 -13.70 1.30
C ALA A 5 -16.21 -14.78 2.34
N ALA A 6 -15.19 -14.54 3.16
CA ALA A 6 -14.79 -15.46 4.22
C ALA A 6 -15.89 -15.61 5.30
N GLU A 7 -16.58 -14.53 5.65
CA GLU A 7 -17.72 -14.57 6.56
C GLU A 7 -18.91 -15.33 5.97
N ALA A 8 -19.21 -15.13 4.68
CA ALA A 8 -20.24 -15.88 3.97
C ALA A 8 -19.93 -17.39 3.95
N THR A 9 -18.67 -17.78 3.75
CA THR A 9 -18.22 -19.18 3.84
C THR A 9 -18.35 -19.75 5.25
N ALA A 10 -18.04 -18.96 6.30
CA ALA A 10 -18.25 -19.38 7.68
C ALA A 10 -19.75 -19.61 7.99
N ARG A 11 -20.62 -18.73 7.49
CA ARG A 11 -22.08 -18.91 7.61
C ARG A 11 -22.58 -20.12 6.84
N GLN A 12 -22.06 -20.36 5.63
CA GLN A 12 -22.43 -21.53 4.82
C GLN A 12 -22.03 -22.84 5.50
N THR A 13 -20.78 -22.94 5.98
CA THR A 13 -20.30 -24.12 6.72
C THR A 13 -21.06 -24.37 8.02
N PHE A 14 -21.57 -23.32 8.68
CA PHE A 14 -22.50 -23.48 9.80
C PHE A 14 -23.86 -24.05 9.38
N ARG A 15 -24.37 -23.67 8.19
CA ARG A 15 -25.63 -24.24 7.66
C ARG A 15 -25.50 -25.73 7.33
N ASP A 16 -24.30 -26.21 7.01
CA ASP A 16 -24.05 -27.63 6.74
C ASP A 16 -24.32 -28.55 7.94
N PHE A 17 -24.44 -28.01 9.17
CA PHE A 17 -24.86 -28.80 10.35
C PHE A 17 -26.36 -29.14 10.33
N PHE A 18 -27.15 -28.40 9.56
CA PHE A 18 -28.59 -28.58 9.42
C PHE A 18 -28.91 -29.33 8.12
N PRO A 19 -30.09 -29.99 8.05
CA PRO A 19 -30.56 -30.58 6.81
C PRO A 19 -30.66 -29.52 5.70
N ASN A 20 -30.17 -29.85 4.51
CA ASN A 20 -30.45 -29.05 3.33
C ASN A 20 -31.73 -29.55 2.66
N VAL A 21 -32.59 -28.62 2.25
CA VAL A 21 -33.85 -28.91 1.57
C VAL A 21 -33.74 -28.47 0.12
N VAL A 22 -33.89 -29.41 -0.80
CA VAL A 22 -33.85 -29.17 -2.24
C VAL A 22 -35.22 -29.51 -2.81
N ALA A 23 -35.86 -28.53 -3.43
CA ALA A 23 -37.08 -28.74 -4.20
C ALA A 23 -36.72 -28.76 -5.69
N SER A 24 -37.20 -29.76 -6.42
CA SER A 24 -37.04 -29.87 -7.86
C SER A 24 -38.40 -30.04 -8.53
N GLY A 25 -38.53 -29.45 -9.71
CA GLY A 25 -39.68 -29.62 -10.59
C GLY A 25 -39.19 -29.85 -11.99
N THR A 26 -39.70 -30.88 -12.66
CA THR A 26 -39.36 -31.18 -14.05
C THR A 26 -40.63 -31.26 -14.88
N TYR A 27 -40.61 -30.63 -16.03
CA TYR A 27 -41.67 -30.70 -17.03
C TYR A 27 -41.07 -31.20 -18.34
N GLY A 28 -41.69 -32.22 -18.95
CA GLY A 28 -41.24 -32.76 -20.23
C GLY A 28 -42.26 -33.68 -20.87
N ALA A 29 -42.13 -33.87 -22.19
CA ALA A 29 -42.94 -34.80 -22.96
C ALA A 29 -42.03 -35.92 -23.51
N GLN A 30 -42.42 -37.17 -23.32
CA GLN A 30 -41.64 -38.33 -23.78
C GLN A 30 -41.98 -38.73 -25.23
N ARG A 31 -43.13 -38.28 -25.75
CA ARG A 31 -43.53 -38.37 -27.17
C ARG A 31 -44.37 -37.14 -27.59
N PRO A 32 -44.38 -36.76 -28.88
CA PRO A 32 -45.20 -35.65 -29.39
C PRO A 32 -46.72 -35.90 -29.28
N ASP A 33 -47.12 -37.17 -29.22
CA ASP A 33 -48.50 -37.63 -29.08
C ASP A 33 -48.81 -38.01 -27.63
N MET A 34 -49.13 -36.98 -26.83
CA MET A 34 -49.84 -37.07 -25.55
C MET A 34 -49.22 -37.98 -24.47
N ASN A 35 -48.22 -37.46 -23.75
CA ASN A 35 -48.17 -37.60 -22.29
C ASN A 35 -47.26 -36.51 -21.71
N GLU A 36 -47.85 -35.40 -21.25
CA GLU A 36 -47.12 -34.36 -20.52
C GLU A 36 -46.80 -34.87 -19.11
N ILE A 37 -45.51 -34.95 -18.78
CA ILE A 37 -45.06 -35.41 -17.47
C ILE A 37 -44.61 -34.20 -16.68
N TYR A 38 -45.37 -33.90 -15.62
CA TYR A 38 -45.01 -32.95 -14.58
C TYR A 38 -44.58 -33.76 -13.36
N SER A 39 -43.35 -33.55 -12.89
CA SER A 39 -42.87 -34.14 -11.65
C SER A 39 -42.42 -33.04 -10.71
N PHE A 40 -42.82 -33.14 -9.45
CA PHE A 40 -42.37 -32.26 -8.37
C PHE A 40 -41.88 -33.15 -7.22
N GLY A 41 -40.72 -32.82 -6.68
CA GLY A 41 -40.10 -33.55 -5.59
C GLY A 41 -39.43 -32.60 -4.60
N VAL A 42 -39.51 -32.95 -3.32
CA VAL A 42 -38.72 -32.30 -2.27
C VAL A 42 -37.81 -33.35 -1.67
N GLN A 43 -36.52 -33.07 -1.66
CA GLN A 43 -35.49 -33.93 -1.08
C GLN A 43 -34.87 -33.22 0.12
N LEU A 44 -34.87 -33.88 1.27
CA LEU A 44 -34.16 -33.45 2.46
C LEU A 44 -32.89 -34.28 2.60
N ASN A 45 -31.73 -33.62 2.60
CA ASN A 45 -30.43 -34.27 2.76
C ASN A 45 -29.82 -33.89 4.11
N TRP A 46 -29.61 -34.89 4.98
CA TRP A 46 -28.98 -34.70 6.28
C TRP A 46 -27.96 -35.79 6.55
N SER A 47 -26.70 -35.38 6.71
CA SER A 47 -25.62 -36.28 7.13
C SER A 47 -25.50 -36.22 8.66
N ILE A 48 -25.94 -37.29 9.32
CA ILE A 48 -25.96 -37.44 10.78
C ILE A 48 -24.56 -37.80 11.31
N PHE A 49 -23.76 -38.51 10.51
CA PHE A 49 -22.38 -38.86 10.81
C PHE A 49 -21.50 -38.65 9.58
N ASP A 50 -20.42 -37.89 9.76
CA ASP A 50 -19.47 -37.55 8.69
C ASP A 50 -18.01 -37.68 9.13
N GLY A 51 -17.74 -38.33 10.26
CA GLY A 51 -16.39 -38.48 10.82
C GLY A 51 -15.76 -37.18 11.35
N GLY A 52 -16.56 -36.13 11.58
CA GLY A 52 -16.06 -34.84 12.07
C GLY A 52 -15.68 -33.83 10.99
N ASN A 53 -15.97 -34.14 9.72
CA ASN A 53 -15.64 -33.28 8.57
C ASN A 53 -16.30 -31.90 8.64
N LYS A 54 -17.58 -31.81 9.03
CA LYS A 54 -18.31 -30.54 9.23
C LYS A 54 -17.63 -29.67 10.28
N ILE A 55 -17.19 -30.28 11.38
CA ILE A 55 -16.47 -29.57 12.46
C ILE A 55 -15.12 -29.06 11.94
N ALA A 56 -14.36 -29.88 11.21
CA ALA A 56 -13.09 -29.49 10.63
C ALA A 56 -13.25 -28.32 9.64
N LYS A 57 -14.21 -28.42 8.71
CA LYS A 57 -14.52 -27.36 7.73
C LYS A 57 -15.00 -26.06 8.38
N TYR A 58 -15.79 -26.16 9.44
CA TYR A 58 -16.23 -24.98 10.19
C TYR A 58 -15.08 -24.30 10.93
N ARG A 59 -14.15 -25.08 11.52
CA ARG A 59 -12.94 -24.51 12.13
C ARG A 59 -12.03 -23.86 11.09
N GLU A 60 -11.87 -24.47 9.92
CA GLU A 60 -11.12 -23.91 8.81
C GLU A 60 -11.72 -22.59 8.33
N SER A 61 -13.05 -22.51 8.17
CA SER A 61 -13.72 -21.28 7.73
C SER A 61 -13.61 -20.14 8.76
N LEU A 62 -13.64 -20.46 10.06
CA LEU A 62 -13.36 -19.50 11.13
C LEU A 62 -11.92 -18.99 11.07
N ALA A 63 -10.94 -19.89 10.94
CA ALA A 63 -9.54 -19.49 10.80
C ALA A 63 -9.30 -18.61 9.55
N ALA A 64 -9.97 -18.92 8.44
CA ALA A 64 -9.90 -18.12 7.22
C ALA A 64 -10.50 -16.72 7.40
N ARG A 65 -11.63 -16.60 8.13
CA ARG A 65 -12.22 -15.31 8.51
C ARG A 65 -11.26 -14.49 9.38
N ASP A 66 -10.68 -15.11 10.40
CA ASP A 66 -9.74 -14.43 11.30
C ASP A 66 -8.48 -13.97 10.57
N ALA A 67 -7.96 -14.79 9.64
CA ALA A 67 -6.86 -14.41 8.77
C ALA A 67 -7.23 -13.25 7.83
N ALA A 68 -8.46 -13.22 7.29
CA ALA A 68 -8.94 -12.11 6.48
C ALA A 68 -9.04 -10.80 7.30
N GLN A 69 -9.50 -10.88 8.55
CA GLN A 69 -9.53 -9.75 9.47
C GLN A 69 -8.11 -9.25 9.79
N ALA A 70 -7.17 -10.17 10.04
CA ALA A 70 -5.77 -9.81 10.28
C ALA A 70 -5.16 -9.06 9.09
N ARG A 71 -5.42 -9.52 7.85
CA ARG A 71 -4.97 -8.83 6.63
C ARG A 71 -5.53 -7.42 6.48
N ILE A 72 -6.75 -7.15 6.96
CA ILE A 72 -7.31 -5.80 6.97
C ILE A 72 -6.49 -4.92 7.93
N ARG A 73 -6.25 -5.40 9.16
CA ARG A 73 -5.44 -4.67 10.14
C ARG A 73 -4.02 -4.44 9.64
N ASP A 74 -3.40 -5.43 9.00
CA ASP A 74 -2.06 -5.29 8.42
C ASP A 74 -2.05 -4.23 7.30
N ALA A 75 -3.09 -4.17 6.48
CA ALA A 75 -3.22 -3.15 5.45
C ALA A 75 -3.38 -1.75 6.05
N GLU A 76 -4.19 -1.59 7.10
CA GLU A 76 -4.35 -0.33 7.84
C GLU A 76 -3.03 0.14 8.45
N LEU A 77 -2.31 -0.77 9.13
CA LEU A 77 -0.99 -0.47 9.71
C LEU A 77 0.04 -0.13 8.63
N SER A 78 0.02 -0.82 7.49
CA SER A 78 0.91 -0.53 6.38
C SER A 78 0.66 0.84 5.77
N ILE A 79 -0.62 1.23 5.63
CA ILE A 79 -0.98 2.58 5.16
C ILE A 79 -0.49 3.63 6.15
N TRP A 80 -0.72 3.42 7.45
CA TRP A 80 -0.27 4.34 8.49
C TRP A 80 1.26 4.51 8.49
N GLN A 81 1.99 3.40 8.40
CA GLN A 81 3.45 3.40 8.27
C GLN A 81 3.93 4.14 7.01
N GLN A 82 3.26 3.95 5.87
CA GLN A 82 3.62 4.65 4.63
C GLN A 82 3.43 6.17 4.74
N VAL A 83 2.35 6.61 5.39
CA VAL A 83 2.08 8.04 5.64
C VAL A 83 3.14 8.62 6.59
N GLU A 84 3.43 7.93 7.69
CA GLU A 84 4.43 8.36 8.67
C GLU A 84 5.82 8.46 8.03
N GLN A 85 6.23 7.44 7.27
CA GLN A 85 7.50 7.46 6.56
C GLN A 85 7.58 8.61 5.55
N ALA A 86 6.50 8.90 4.83
CA ALA A 86 6.45 10.02 3.90
C ALA A 86 6.54 11.37 4.62
N HIS A 87 5.90 11.49 5.79
CA HIS A 87 5.95 12.70 6.61
C HIS A 87 7.34 12.95 7.17
N VAL A 88 7.99 11.94 7.77
CA VAL A 88 9.37 12.05 8.25
C VAL A 88 10.33 12.38 7.11
N SER A 89 10.16 11.75 5.95
CA SER A 89 10.99 12.04 4.77
C SER A 89 10.83 13.49 4.28
N LEU A 90 9.65 14.09 4.44
CA LEU A 90 9.41 15.49 4.10
C LEU A 90 10.15 16.43 5.05
N ILE A 91 10.06 16.17 6.35
CA ILE A 91 10.79 16.95 7.38
C ILE A 91 12.29 16.86 7.14
N GLU A 92 12.83 15.66 6.91
CA GLU A 92 14.25 15.48 6.59
C GLU A 92 14.66 16.27 5.32
N ALA A 93 13.82 16.30 4.29
CA ALA A 93 14.12 17.01 3.06
C ALA A 93 14.10 18.54 3.28
N GLU A 94 13.20 19.04 4.12
CA GLU A 94 13.15 20.45 4.52
C GLU A 94 14.43 20.86 5.27
N GLU A 95 14.87 20.04 6.24
CA GLU A 95 16.12 20.28 6.96
C GLU A 95 17.34 20.25 6.04
N ARG A 96 17.37 19.34 5.05
CA ARG A 96 18.44 19.29 4.04
C ARG A 96 18.51 20.55 3.19
N ILE A 97 17.38 21.16 2.84
CA ILE A 97 17.38 22.46 2.15
C ILE A 97 18.06 23.51 3.03
N GLY A 98 17.69 23.59 4.31
CA GLY A 98 18.30 24.53 5.24
C GLY A 98 19.81 24.34 5.41
N ALA A 99 20.27 23.09 5.49
CA ALA A 99 21.68 22.77 5.56
C ALA A 99 22.44 23.10 4.26
N ALA A 100 21.85 22.81 3.10
CA ALA A 100 22.44 23.11 1.80
C ALA A 100 22.55 24.62 1.56
N GLY A 101 21.53 25.40 1.94
CA GLY A 101 21.57 26.87 1.85
C GLY A 101 22.71 27.47 2.68
N LYS A 102 22.92 26.99 3.92
CA LYS A 102 24.07 27.41 4.74
C LYS A 102 25.41 27.03 4.13
N ALA A 103 25.50 25.87 3.47
CA ALA A 103 26.71 25.45 2.77
C ALA A 103 27.01 26.38 1.57
N VAL A 104 25.98 26.81 0.83
CA VAL A 104 26.12 27.81 -0.25
C VAL A 104 26.60 29.14 0.31
N GLU A 105 26.01 29.64 1.40
CA GLU A 105 26.43 30.88 2.05
C GLU A 105 27.91 30.83 2.46
N SER A 106 28.35 29.74 3.08
CA SER A 106 29.75 29.54 3.47
C SER A 106 30.69 29.46 2.26
N ALA A 107 30.31 28.74 1.20
CA ALA A 107 31.11 28.63 -0.01
C ALA A 107 31.18 29.96 -0.78
N GLN A 108 30.11 30.76 -0.75
CA GLN A 108 30.05 32.09 -1.34
C GLN A 108 31.03 33.05 -0.64
N GLU A 109 31.08 33.01 0.69
CA GLU A 109 32.02 33.82 1.46
C GLU A 109 33.46 33.39 1.20
N ASN A 110 33.74 32.08 1.14
CA ASN A 110 35.07 31.57 0.79
C ASN A 110 35.52 32.02 -0.60
N PHE A 111 34.61 31.99 -1.59
CA PHE A 111 34.89 32.50 -2.93
C PHE A 111 35.17 34.01 -2.91
N ARG A 112 34.39 34.80 -2.16
CA ARG A 112 34.62 36.25 -2.00
C ARG A 112 35.98 36.56 -1.39
N LEU A 113 36.39 35.82 -0.36
CA LEU A 113 37.71 35.96 0.28
C LEU A 113 38.84 35.54 -0.67
N GLY A 114 38.66 34.44 -1.41
CA GLY A 114 39.61 33.98 -2.42
C GLY A 114 39.82 35.00 -3.54
N GLN A 115 38.73 35.57 -4.04
CA GLN A 115 38.76 36.63 -5.05
C GLN A 115 39.53 37.86 -4.53
N GLY A 116 39.22 38.33 -3.32
CA GLY A 116 39.92 39.47 -2.74
C GLY A 116 41.43 39.24 -2.55
N ARG A 117 41.85 38.01 -2.19
CA ARG A 117 43.27 37.64 -2.10
C ARG A 117 43.96 37.62 -3.46
N PHE A 118 43.29 37.07 -4.47
CA PHE A 118 43.79 37.06 -5.84
C PHE A 118 43.95 38.49 -6.38
N ASP A 119 42.94 39.35 -6.18
CA ASP A 119 42.97 40.75 -6.61
C ASP A 119 44.07 41.56 -5.90
N ALA A 120 44.35 41.25 -4.64
CA ALA A 120 45.45 41.82 -3.87
C ALA A 120 46.83 41.21 -4.22
N GLY A 121 46.91 40.23 -5.12
CA GLY A 121 48.15 39.57 -5.54
C GLY A 121 48.77 38.63 -4.50
N VAL A 122 48.05 38.32 -3.42
CA VAL A 122 48.51 37.43 -2.33
C VAL A 122 47.92 36.02 -2.41
N GLY A 123 46.95 35.80 -3.29
CA GLY A 123 46.33 34.50 -3.57
C GLY A 123 46.61 34.00 -4.98
N THR A 124 46.46 32.70 -5.21
CA THR A 124 46.71 32.09 -6.54
C THR A 124 45.41 31.90 -7.34
N ILE A 125 45.51 31.84 -8.66
CA ILE A 125 44.36 31.54 -9.54
C ILE A 125 43.77 30.14 -9.27
N ILE A 126 44.61 29.21 -8.81
CA ILE A 126 44.18 27.84 -8.45
C ILE A 126 43.26 27.91 -7.23
N GLU A 127 43.64 28.63 -6.18
CA GLU A 127 42.81 28.81 -4.97
C GLU A 127 41.45 29.47 -5.30
N LEU A 128 41.44 30.46 -6.19
CA LEU A 128 40.21 31.11 -6.64
C LEU A 128 39.30 30.12 -7.40
N THR A 129 39.89 29.33 -8.30
CA THR A 129 39.16 28.34 -9.11
C THR A 129 38.60 27.21 -8.23
N ASP A 130 39.37 26.76 -7.23
CA ASP A 130 38.91 25.75 -6.26
C ASP A 130 37.75 26.27 -5.41
N ALA A 131 37.80 27.53 -4.97
CA ALA A 131 36.71 28.17 -4.24
C ALA A 131 35.45 28.32 -5.11
N GLN A 132 35.61 28.68 -6.39
CA GLN A 132 34.50 28.76 -7.34
C GLN A 132 33.87 27.39 -7.61
N LEU A 133 34.70 26.35 -7.73
CA LEU A 133 34.23 24.97 -7.90
C LEU A 133 33.47 24.50 -6.65
N ALA A 134 33.95 24.81 -5.45
CA ALA A 134 33.26 24.50 -4.20
C ALA A 134 31.89 25.19 -4.11
N LEU A 135 31.80 26.48 -4.48
CA LEU A 135 30.54 27.21 -4.54
C LEU A 135 29.55 26.57 -5.54
N THR A 136 30.02 26.26 -6.74
CA THR A 136 29.19 25.62 -7.78
C THR A 136 28.66 24.25 -7.34
N ARG A 137 29.50 23.47 -6.64
CA ARG A 137 29.09 22.20 -6.04
C ARG A 137 28.03 22.40 -4.95
N ALA A 138 28.21 23.38 -4.06
CA ALA A 138 27.25 23.67 -3.01
C ALA A 138 25.88 24.07 -3.59
N GLN A 139 25.86 24.93 -4.61
CA GLN A 139 24.64 25.34 -5.31
C GLN A 139 23.94 24.15 -6.00
N SER A 140 24.72 23.23 -6.57
CA SER A 140 24.19 22.01 -7.18
C SER A 140 23.53 21.10 -6.13
N VAL A 141 24.12 20.98 -4.94
CA VAL A 141 23.54 20.22 -3.81
C VAL A 141 22.26 20.87 -3.30
N GLU A 142 22.21 22.21 -3.19
CA GLU A 142 21.00 22.95 -2.82
C GLU A 142 19.86 22.72 -3.84
N ALA A 143 20.14 22.80 -5.13
CA ALA A 143 19.16 22.54 -6.18
C ALA A 143 18.61 21.10 -6.12
N GLN A 144 19.47 20.13 -5.81
CA GLN A 144 19.05 18.75 -5.59
C GLN A 144 18.16 18.63 -4.34
N ALA A 145 18.53 19.25 -3.22
CA ALA A 145 17.74 19.24 -1.99
C ALA A 145 16.33 19.83 -2.19
N LEU A 146 16.22 20.92 -2.96
CA LEU A 146 14.92 21.51 -3.34
C LEU A 146 14.07 20.55 -4.19
N THR A 147 14.72 19.81 -5.08
CA THR A 147 14.04 18.80 -5.91
C THR A 147 13.55 17.63 -5.05
N ASP A 148 14.39 17.14 -4.13
CA ASP A 148 14.07 16.05 -3.22
C ASP A 148 12.90 16.40 -2.29
N TYR A 149 12.85 17.65 -1.80
CA TYR A 149 11.71 18.16 -1.03
C TYR A 149 10.41 18.16 -1.82
N ARG A 150 10.42 18.59 -3.08
CA ARG A 150 9.22 18.53 -3.95
C ARG A 150 8.77 17.09 -4.19
N ILE A 151 9.71 16.17 -4.37
CA ILE A 151 9.40 14.74 -4.49
C ILE A 151 8.80 14.21 -3.17
N ALA A 152 9.32 14.65 -2.02
CA ALA A 152 8.79 14.25 -0.71
C ALA A 152 7.35 14.72 -0.50
N ILE A 153 7.01 15.96 -0.92
CA ILE A 153 5.63 16.46 -0.93
C ILE A 153 4.74 15.54 -1.78
N ALA A 154 5.14 15.27 -3.04
CA ALA A 154 4.36 14.43 -3.94
C ALA A 154 4.18 12.99 -3.40
N ARG A 155 5.18 12.46 -2.67
CA ARG A 155 5.08 11.16 -2.00
C ARG A 155 4.08 11.18 -0.84
N LEU A 156 4.07 12.25 -0.04
CA LEU A 156 3.12 12.43 1.04
C LEU A 156 1.69 12.57 0.51
N GLU A 157 1.47 13.39 -0.51
CA GLU A 157 0.16 13.55 -1.16
C GLU A 157 -0.37 12.21 -1.69
N ARG A 158 0.49 11.44 -2.36
CA ARG A 158 0.17 10.09 -2.83
C ARG A 158 -0.17 9.14 -1.68
N ALA A 159 0.58 9.17 -0.58
CA ALA A 159 0.32 8.34 0.60
C ALA A 159 -1.01 8.70 1.28
N LEU A 160 -1.39 9.98 1.27
CA LEU A 160 -2.67 10.48 1.75
C LEU A 160 -3.83 10.23 0.77
N GLY A 161 -3.55 9.67 -0.41
CA GLY A 161 -4.56 9.40 -1.43
C GLY A 161 -5.09 10.65 -2.15
N ARG A 162 -4.42 11.80 -1.99
CA ARG A 162 -4.74 13.02 -2.75
C ARG A 162 -4.04 12.92 -4.10
N ARG A 163 -4.81 13.04 -5.18
CA ARG A 163 -4.34 13.05 -6.57
C ARG A 163 -4.35 14.46 -7.12
#